data_AF-A0A940V9N3-F1
#
_entry.id   AF-A0A940V9N3-F1
#
_cell.length_a   1.000
_cell.length_b   1.000
_cell.length_c   1.000
_cell.angle_alpha   90.00
_cell.angle_beta   90.00
_cell.angle_gamma   90.00
#
_symmetry.space_group_name_H-M   'P 1'
#
loop_
_entity.id
_entity.type
_entity.pdbx_description
1 polymer ?
#
loop_
_entity_poly.entity_id
_entity_poly.type
_entity_poly.pdbx_seq_one_letter_code
_entity_poly.pdbx_strand_id
1 'polypeptide(L)'
;MSKHGLVKEATMSEAFKLASAPRWLGTPGRLEIWYTTLTNPATGVGLWVHHETVAPTVARAARPYGHGWVSLFPTDAPPVTGRFGPHPIKPSAVGAPWFDAAGCRAAPGHFTGSADGM
;
A
#
# COMPACT_ATOMS: atom_id res chain seq x y z
N MET A 1 -22.58 42.14 8.26
CA MET A 1 -22.47 40.71 8.64
C MET A 1 -22.54 39.86 7.38
N SER A 2 -21.42 39.32 6.89
CA SER A 2 -21.40 38.41 5.74
C SER A 2 -20.72 37.11 6.13
N LYS A 3 -21.46 36.01 6.01
CA LYS A 3 -20.98 34.64 6.25
C LYS A 3 -20.11 34.21 5.06
N HIS A 4 -18.80 34.43 5.13
CA HIS A 4 -17.82 33.79 4.25
C HIS A 4 -16.88 32.96 5.13
N GLY A 5 -17.45 31.91 5.71
CA GLY A 5 -16.75 31.00 6.62
C GLY A 5 -16.18 29.79 5.88
N LEU A 6 -14.87 29.80 5.72
CA LEU A 6 -13.98 28.65 5.89
C LEU A 6 -14.12 27.48 4.90
N VAL A 7 -13.49 27.61 3.73
CA VAL A 7 -12.84 26.45 3.10
C VAL A 7 -11.35 26.76 3.09
N LYS A 8 -10.62 26.24 4.08
CA LYS A 8 -9.15 26.30 4.06
C LYS A 8 -8.69 25.35 2.97
N GLU A 9 -7.96 25.86 1.98
CA GLU A 9 -7.17 25.02 1.08
C GLU A 9 -6.23 24.18 1.93
N ALA A 10 -6.41 22.86 1.92
CA ALA A 10 -5.45 21.97 2.54
C ALA A 10 -4.11 22.17 1.81
N THR A 11 -3.03 22.34 2.56
CA THR A 11 -1.69 22.34 1.96
C THR A 11 -1.49 21.03 1.18
N MET A 12 -0.68 21.03 0.11
CA MET A 12 -0.52 19.82 -0.71
C MET A 12 -0.02 18.60 0.08
N SER A 13 0.73 18.83 1.17
CA SER A 13 1.09 17.80 2.14
C SER A 13 -0.11 17.26 2.94
N GLU A 14 -1.03 18.11 3.39
CA GLU A 14 -2.24 17.68 4.10
C GLU A 14 -3.22 16.96 3.16
N ALA A 15 -3.41 17.49 1.95
CA ALA A 15 -4.21 16.84 0.91
C ALA A 15 -3.66 15.45 0.59
N PHE A 16 -2.33 15.32 0.44
CA PHE A 16 -1.67 14.04 0.23
C PHE A 16 -1.87 13.07 1.40
N LYS A 17 -1.69 13.54 2.65
CA LYS A 17 -1.91 12.71 3.86
C LYS A 17 -3.35 12.18 3.93
N LEU A 18 -4.33 13.02 3.61
CA LEU A 18 -5.74 12.62 3.61
C LEU A 18 -6.08 11.66 2.46
N ALA A 19 -5.56 11.92 1.25
CA ALA A 19 -5.80 11.08 0.08
C ALA A 19 -5.13 9.70 0.20
N SER A 20 -4.01 9.62 0.91
CA SER A 20 -3.24 8.39 1.11
C SER A 20 -3.53 7.67 2.43
N ALA A 21 -4.51 8.12 3.22
CA ALA A 21 -4.87 7.43 4.45
C ALA A 21 -5.55 6.07 4.17
N PRO A 22 -5.14 4.96 4.82
CA PRO A 22 -5.90 3.71 4.83
C PRO A 22 -7.33 3.93 5.28
N ARG A 23 -8.27 3.32 4.58
CA ARG A 23 -9.71 3.46 4.86
C ARG A 23 -10.30 2.21 5.48
N TRP A 24 -9.59 1.09 5.44
CA TRP A 24 -10.06 -0.15 6.03
C TRP A 24 -9.88 -0.13 7.54
N LEU A 25 -11.01 0.00 8.23
CA LEU A 25 -11.10 0.03 9.69
C LEU A 25 -11.57 -1.31 10.28
N GLY A 26 -11.33 -2.42 9.58
CA GLY A 26 -11.70 -3.77 10.04
C GLY A 26 -13.05 -4.28 9.55
N THR A 27 -13.75 -3.53 8.69
CA THR A 27 -15.03 -3.97 8.11
C THR A 27 -14.83 -5.12 7.10
N PRO A 28 -15.65 -6.18 7.13
CA PRO A 28 -15.68 -7.22 6.09
C PRO A 28 -16.03 -6.64 4.71
N GLY A 29 -15.67 -7.36 3.65
CA GLY A 29 -15.97 -6.98 2.27
C GLY A 29 -15.17 -5.79 1.76
N ARG A 30 -13.91 -5.68 2.19
CA ARG A 30 -13.00 -4.61 1.76
C ARG A 30 -11.77 -5.17 1.09
N LEU A 31 -11.33 -4.43 0.08
CA LEU A 31 -10.10 -4.62 -0.65
C LEU A 31 -9.42 -3.26 -0.69
N GLU A 32 -8.19 -3.17 -0.19
CA GLU A 32 -7.35 -1.98 -0.35
C GLU A 32 -6.05 -2.36 -1.03
N ILE A 33 -5.71 -1.62 -2.08
CA ILE A 33 -4.52 -1.85 -2.89
C ILE A 33 -3.63 -0.62 -2.83
N TRP A 34 -2.36 -0.86 -2.57
CA TRP A 34 -1.30 0.14 -2.65
C TRP A 34 -0.26 -0.36 -3.63
N TYR A 35 0.01 0.41 -4.67
CA TYR A 35 1.09 0.08 -5.58
C TYR A 35 1.98 1.29 -5.84
N THR A 36 3.22 1.00 -6.23
CA THR A 36 4.20 2.02 -6.59
C THR A 36 5.07 1.47 -7.69
N THR A 37 5.33 2.33 -8.68
CA THR A 37 6.27 2.07 -9.76
C THR A 37 7.45 3.01 -9.60
N LEU A 38 8.66 2.46 -9.59
CA LEU A 38 9.90 3.21 -9.47
C LEU A 38 10.81 2.87 -10.66
N THR A 39 11.60 3.82 -11.09
CA THR A 39 12.71 3.60 -12.02
C THR A 39 13.98 4.10 -11.36
N ASN A 40 15.02 3.29 -11.32
CA ASN A 40 16.34 3.76 -10.93
C ASN A 40 16.93 4.57 -12.09
N PRO A 41 17.13 5.90 -11.95
CA PRO A 41 17.58 6.73 -13.07
C PRO A 41 19.03 6.44 -13.49
N ALA A 42 19.84 5.85 -12.60
CA ALA A 42 21.23 5.52 -12.92
C ALA A 42 21.37 4.24 -13.75
N THR A 43 20.45 3.28 -13.59
CA THR A 43 20.54 1.96 -14.23
C THR A 43 19.42 1.68 -15.22
N GLY A 44 18.34 2.46 -15.19
CA GLY A 44 17.12 2.23 -15.97
C GLY A 44 16.24 1.09 -15.43
N VAL A 45 16.67 0.38 -14.39
CA VAL A 45 15.93 -0.74 -13.82
C VAL A 45 14.60 -0.26 -13.23
N GLY A 46 13.51 -0.89 -13.66
CA GLY A 46 12.17 -0.65 -13.14
C GLY A 46 11.85 -1.54 -11.95
N LEU A 47 11.00 -1.05 -11.05
CA LEU A 47 10.44 -1.79 -9.93
C LEU A 47 8.95 -1.50 -9.84
N TRP A 48 8.13 -2.53 -9.73
CA TRP A 48 6.73 -2.41 -9.35
C TRP A 48 6.52 -3.13 -8.03
N VAL A 49 5.92 -2.46 -7.06
CA VAL A 49 5.58 -3.02 -5.75
C VAL A 49 4.09 -2.92 -5.59
N HIS A 50 3.45 -4.01 -5.16
CA HIS A 50 2.01 -4.12 -4.95
C HIS A 50 1.75 -4.73 -3.58
N HIS A 51 0.88 -4.08 -2.81
CA HIS A 51 0.39 -4.56 -1.53
C HIS A 51 -1.14 -4.58 -1.55
N GLU A 52 -1.72 -5.63 -1.01
CA GLU A 52 -3.14 -5.89 -1.01
C GLU A 52 -3.59 -6.28 0.40
N THR A 53 -4.55 -5.53 0.94
CA THR A 53 -5.31 -5.88 2.14
C THR A 53 -6.64 -6.47 1.72
N VAL A 54 -6.91 -7.71 2.10
CA VAL A 54 -8.17 -8.41 1.82
C VAL A 54 -8.92 -8.64 3.13
N ALA A 55 -10.14 -8.11 3.22
CA ALA A 55 -11.10 -8.38 4.28
C ALA A 55 -12.30 -9.14 3.68
N PRO A 56 -12.34 -10.48 3.79
CA PRO A 56 -13.39 -11.31 3.20
C PRO A 56 -14.79 -10.99 3.72
N THR A 57 -15.84 -11.24 2.93
CA THR A 57 -17.25 -11.00 3.30
C THR A 57 -17.85 -12.09 4.20
N VAL A 58 -17.33 -13.32 4.13
CA VAL A 58 -17.90 -14.48 4.84
C VAL A 58 -17.23 -14.68 6.20
N ALA A 59 -17.99 -14.41 7.26
CA ALA A 59 -17.53 -14.45 8.67
C ALA A 59 -16.98 -15.82 9.13
N ARG A 60 -17.16 -16.89 8.35
CA ARG A 60 -16.85 -18.26 8.76
C ARG A 60 -15.57 -18.87 8.15
N ALA A 61 -14.85 -18.20 7.24
CA ALA A 61 -13.76 -18.88 6.52
C ALA A 61 -12.38 -18.19 6.45
N ALA A 62 -12.25 -16.87 6.54
CA ALA A 62 -10.91 -16.27 6.47
C ALA A 62 -10.80 -14.98 7.28
N ARG A 63 -9.77 -14.92 8.13
CA ARG A 63 -9.35 -13.67 8.78
C ARG A 63 -8.81 -12.71 7.71
N PRO A 64 -8.91 -11.39 7.91
CA PRO A 64 -8.27 -10.44 7.01
C PRO A 64 -6.79 -10.75 6.84
N TYR A 65 -6.29 -10.60 5.63
CA TYR A 65 -4.90 -10.89 5.31
C TYR A 65 -4.30 -9.84 4.37
N GLY A 66 -2.99 -9.66 4.51
CA GLY A 66 -2.15 -8.90 3.61
C GLY A 66 -1.34 -9.84 2.71
N HIS A 67 -1.18 -9.48 1.45
CA HIS A 67 -0.25 -10.12 0.53
C HIS A 67 0.20 -9.11 -0.53
N GLY A 68 1.08 -9.53 -1.43
CA GLY A 68 1.49 -8.65 -2.50
C GLY A 68 2.54 -9.26 -3.39
N TRP A 69 3.02 -8.43 -4.32
CA TRP A 69 4.00 -8.78 -5.32
C TRP A 69 5.04 -7.70 -5.44
N VAL A 70 6.23 -8.12 -5.87
CA VAL A 70 7.26 -7.23 -6.37
C VAL A 70 7.71 -7.74 -7.72
N SER A 71 7.79 -6.86 -8.70
CA SER A 71 8.33 -7.16 -10.03
C SER A 71 9.51 -6.25 -10.31
N LEU A 72 10.68 -6.85 -10.56
CA LEU A 72 11.86 -6.14 -11.04
C LEU A 72 11.90 -6.25 -12.56
N PHE A 73 12.20 -5.13 -13.21
CA PHE A 73 12.31 -5.00 -14.66
C PHE A 73 13.74 -4.59 -15.01
N PRO A 74 14.65 -5.57 -15.19
CA PRO A 74 15.98 -5.31 -15.76
C PRO A 74 15.86 -4.71 -17.16
N THR A 75 16.89 -3.99 -17.60
CA THR A 75 16.91 -3.36 -18.93
C THR A 75 17.23 -4.35 -20.05
N ASP A 76 17.83 -5.50 -19.71
CA ASP A 76 18.40 -6.48 -20.64
C ASP A 76 17.93 -7.92 -20.37
N ALA A 77 16.98 -8.11 -19.46
CA ALA A 77 16.43 -9.42 -19.12
C ALA A 77 14.92 -9.36 -18.88
N PRO A 78 14.20 -10.48 -18.98
CA PRO A 78 12.78 -10.53 -18.64
C PRO A 78 12.49 -10.12 -17.19
N PRO A 79 11.28 -9.60 -16.91
CA PRO A 79 10.90 -9.25 -15.55
C PRO A 79 10.87 -10.47 -14.62
N VAL A 80 11.34 -10.28 -13.38
CA VAL A 80 11.27 -11.29 -12.31
C VAL A 80 10.23 -10.83 -11.31
N THR A 81 9.33 -11.72 -10.90
CA THR A 81 8.25 -11.41 -9.95
C THR A 81 8.25 -12.35 -8.77
N GLY A 82 8.31 -11.78 -7.56
CA GLY A 82 8.15 -12.46 -6.29
C GLY A 82 6.77 -12.15 -5.68
N ARG A 83 6.28 -13.06 -4.84
CA ARG A 83 5.05 -12.88 -4.05
C ARG A 83 5.38 -12.99 -2.56
N PHE A 84 4.67 -12.25 -1.71
CA PHE A 84 4.67 -12.49 -0.26
C PHE A 84 3.25 -12.73 0.24
N GLY A 85 3.11 -13.33 1.42
CA GLY A 85 1.82 -13.63 2.02
C GLY A 85 1.09 -14.83 1.40
N PRO A 86 -0.14 -15.11 1.84
CA PRO A 86 -0.95 -14.29 2.74
C PRO A 86 -0.48 -14.32 4.19
N HIS A 87 -0.54 -13.17 4.86
CA HIS A 87 -0.25 -13.03 6.29
C HIS A 87 -1.38 -12.30 7.01
N PRO A 88 -1.64 -12.59 8.30
CA PRO A 88 -2.63 -11.85 9.08
C PRO A 88 -2.34 -10.34 9.08
N ILE A 89 -3.38 -9.54 8.90
CA ILE A 89 -3.28 -8.07 8.95
C ILE A 89 -4.28 -7.49 9.94
N LYS A 90 -3.95 -6.32 10.50
CA LYS A 90 -4.80 -5.56 11.41
C LYS A 90 -5.15 -4.21 10.78
N PRO A 91 -6.30 -3.60 11.12
CA PRO A 91 -6.61 -2.26 10.67
C PRO A 91 -5.52 -1.25 11.08
N SER A 92 -5.16 -0.36 10.16
CA SER A 92 -4.19 0.71 10.41
C SER A 92 -4.81 1.84 11.25
N ALA A 93 -4.05 2.37 12.20
CA ALA A 93 -4.42 3.60 12.92
C ALA A 93 -4.24 4.84 12.03
N VAL A 94 -4.84 5.96 12.39
CA VAL A 94 -4.61 7.24 11.71
C VAL A 94 -3.13 7.61 11.79
N GLY A 95 -2.50 7.90 10.65
CA GLY A 95 -1.07 8.21 10.56
C GLY A 95 -0.13 6.99 10.59
N ALA A 96 -0.69 5.77 10.65
CA ALA A 96 0.07 4.53 10.47
C ALA A 96 0.51 4.35 9.00
N PRO A 97 1.47 3.44 8.72
CA PRO A 97 1.77 3.02 7.35
C PRO A 97 0.50 2.62 6.59
N TRP A 98 0.54 2.84 5.28
CA TRP A 98 -0.54 2.52 4.36
C TRP A 98 -0.82 1.02 4.31
N PHE A 99 0.24 0.23 4.44
CA PHE A 99 0.21 -1.22 4.54
C PHE A 99 1.31 -1.70 5.51
N ASP A 100 1.00 -2.68 6.35
CA ASP A 100 1.96 -3.34 7.24
C ASP A 100 1.56 -4.81 7.45
N ALA A 101 2.32 -5.74 6.87
CA ALA A 101 2.14 -7.17 7.09
C ALA A 101 3.47 -7.92 6.91
N ALA A 102 3.83 -8.74 7.90
CA ALA A 102 4.97 -9.68 7.84
C ALA A 102 6.31 -9.06 7.36
N GLY A 103 6.62 -7.84 7.81
CA GLY A 103 7.86 -7.14 7.44
C GLY A 103 7.77 -6.37 6.13
N CYS A 104 6.70 -6.54 5.34
CA CYS A 104 6.38 -5.69 4.20
C CYS A 104 5.61 -4.45 4.65
N ARG A 105 6.10 -3.27 4.28
CA ARG A 105 5.55 -1.98 4.67
C ARG A 105 5.53 -1.01 3.50
N ALA A 106 4.38 -0.35 3.32
CA ALA A 106 4.22 0.81 2.45
C ALA A 106 3.85 2.04 3.28
N ALA A 107 4.60 3.12 3.15
CA ALA A 107 4.38 4.37 3.84
C ALA A 107 4.85 5.56 2.97
N PRO A 108 4.45 6.81 3.30
CA PRO A 108 4.93 7.99 2.59
C PRO A 108 6.47 8.00 2.46
N GLY A 109 6.96 7.87 1.22
CA GLY A 109 8.40 7.88 0.92
C GLY A 109 9.21 6.70 1.43
N HIS A 110 8.58 5.65 1.99
CA HIS A 110 9.29 4.52 2.57
C HIS A 110 8.59 3.19 2.27
N PHE A 111 9.28 2.35 1.50
CA PHE A 111 8.86 0.99 1.17
C PHE A 111 9.96 0.02 1.58
N THR A 112 9.59 -1.04 2.29
CA THR A 112 10.52 -2.10 2.72
C THR A 112 9.79 -3.43 2.76
N GLY A 113 10.50 -4.54 2.59
CA GLY A 113 9.95 -5.88 2.58
C GLY A 113 10.78 -6.83 1.73
N SER A 114 10.31 -8.06 1.62
CA SER A 114 10.87 -9.11 0.78
C SER A 114 9.73 -9.95 0.19
N ALA A 115 10.01 -10.60 -0.92
CA ALA A 115 9.08 -11.55 -1.53
C ALA A 115 9.83 -12.85 -1.86
N ASP A 116 9.10 -13.90 -2.21
CA ASP A 116 9.71 -15.17 -2.57
C ASP A 116 10.72 -14.97 -3.71
N GLY A 117 11.99 -15.25 -3.41
CA GLY A 117 13.11 -15.09 -4.34
C GLY A 117 13.59 -13.65 -4.58
N MET A 118 13.14 -12.65 -3.79
CA MET A 118 13.46 -11.22 -3.98
C MET A 118 13.60 -10.43 -2.67
#